data_AF-A0A0E3QBZ4-F1
#
_entry.id   AF-A0A0E3QBZ4-F1
#
_cell.length_a   1.000
_cell.length_b   1.000
_cell.length_c   1.000
_cell.angle_alpha   90.00
_cell.angle_beta   90.00
_cell.angle_gamma   90.00
#
_symmetry.space_group_name_H-M   'P 1'
#
loop_
_entity.id
_entity.type
_entity.pdbx_description
1 polymer ?
#
loop_
_entity_poly.entity_id
_entity_poly.type
_entity_poly.pdbx_seq_one_letter_code
_entity_poly.pdbx_strand_id
1 'polypeptide(L)'
;MLKQFSIILIIYFLGDLMQKALGLPIPGNVLGMLILFFSLYTGVIKLNMIDKISDFLLENMAFFFLPAGASLITCFALLEGKMTDILAVSLISTFIILAVTGLTVELVQRFFRRKPVKRACQIENIGNKANNNESGRNTKSVHARENRREEVI
;
A
#
# COMPACT_ATOMS: atom_id res chain seq x y z
N MET A 1 10.47 -9.99 17.68
CA MET A 1 9.37 -10.51 16.83
C MET A 1 8.17 -10.95 17.65
N LEU A 2 8.28 -11.95 18.54
CA LEU A 2 7.14 -12.45 19.35
C LEU A 2 6.44 -11.36 20.19
N LYS A 3 7.19 -10.44 20.82
CA LYS A 3 6.60 -9.32 21.59
C LYS A 3 5.72 -8.41 20.73
N GLN A 4 6.12 -8.18 19.48
CA GLN A 4 5.40 -7.33 18.54
C GLN A 4 4.17 -8.04 17.99
N PHE A 5 4.29 -9.34 17.70
CA PHE A 5 3.19 -10.21 17.30
C PHE A 5 2.10 -10.28 18.38
N SER A 6 2.50 -10.44 19.63
CA SER A 6 1.60 -10.42 20.79
C SER A 6 0.82 -9.11 20.88
N ILE A 7 1.45 -7.96 20.60
CA ILE A 7 0.75 -6.66 20.53
C ILE A 7 -0.39 -6.69 19.52
N ILE A 8 -0.16 -7.19 18.30
CA ILE A 8 -1.17 -7.24 17.23
C ILE A 8 -2.31 -8.18 17.63
N LEU A 9 -2.00 -9.34 18.19
CA LEU A 9 -2.99 -10.30 18.66
C LEU A 9 -3.85 -9.75 19.80
N ILE A 10 -3.24 -9.05 20.77
CA ILE A 10 -3.97 -8.44 21.87
C ILE A 10 -4.96 -7.39 21.35
N ILE A 11 -4.54 -6.57 20.39
CA ILE A 11 -5.39 -5.53 19.79
C ILE A 11 -6.53 -6.15 18.98
N TYR A 12 -6.23 -7.19 18.20
CA TYR A 12 -7.25 -7.97 17.49
C TYR A 12 -8.26 -8.59 18.46
N PHE A 13 -7.79 -9.21 19.54
CA PHE A 13 -8.64 -9.79 20.57
C PHE A 13 -9.51 -8.74 21.27
N LEU A 14 -8.94 -7.55 21.55
CA LEU A 14 -9.69 -6.41 22.05
C LEU A 14 -10.79 -5.98 21.07
N GLY A 15 -10.49 -5.91 19.77
CA GLY A 15 -11.46 -5.59 18.73
C GLY A 15 -12.61 -6.59 18.63
N ASP A 16 -12.30 -7.90 18.70
CA ASP A 16 -13.31 -8.97 18.73
C ASP A 16 -14.16 -8.94 20.00
N LEU A 17 -13.53 -8.71 21.15
CA LEU A 17 -14.23 -8.60 22.44
C LEU A 17 -15.17 -7.38 22.46
N MET A 18 -14.71 -6.25 21.92
CA MET A 18 -15.54 -5.05 21.78
C MET A 18 -16.69 -5.26 20.81
N GLN A 19 -16.47 -5.95 19.67
CA GLN A 19 -17.56 -6.30 18.75
C GLN A 19 -18.64 -7.11 19.49
N LYS A 20 -18.23 -8.17 20.21
CA LYS A 20 -19.15 -9.02 20.96
C LYS A 20 -19.90 -8.27 22.05
N ALA A 21 -19.23 -7.33 22.74
CA ALA A 21 -19.85 -6.50 23.77
C ALA A 21 -20.84 -5.48 23.20
N LEU A 22 -20.54 -4.88 22.03
CA LEU A 22 -21.36 -3.84 21.40
C LEU A 22 -22.47 -4.40 20.49
N GLY A 23 -22.43 -5.69 20.15
CA GLY A 23 -23.44 -6.34 19.30
C GLY A 23 -23.52 -5.76 17.88
N LEU A 24 -22.48 -5.06 17.43
CA LEU A 24 -22.46 -4.38 16.13
C LEU A 24 -22.24 -5.39 14.99
N PRO A 25 -22.88 -5.20 13.81
CA PRO A 25 -22.70 -6.06 12.64
C PRO A 25 -21.34 -5.86 11.93
N ILE A 26 -20.40 -5.15 12.55
CA ILE A 26 -19.07 -4.89 12.01
C ILE A 26 -18.13 -6.00 12.50
N PRO A 27 -17.44 -6.72 11.60
CA PRO A 27 -16.52 -7.78 12.01
C PRO A 27 -15.38 -7.23 12.88
N GLY A 28 -14.96 -8.00 13.89
CA GLY A 28 -13.96 -7.59 14.87
C GLY A 28 -12.60 -7.19 14.29
N ASN A 29 -12.26 -7.68 13.08
CA ASN A 29 -11.04 -7.30 12.36
C ASN A 29 -11.00 -5.80 12.01
N VAL A 30 -12.13 -5.21 11.59
CA VAL A 30 -12.24 -3.78 11.28
C VAL A 30 -12.16 -2.95 12.56
N LEU A 31 -12.77 -3.42 13.65
CA LEU A 31 -12.63 -2.78 14.97
C LEU A 31 -11.19 -2.81 15.47
N GLY A 32 -10.51 -3.95 15.35
CA GLY A 32 -9.08 -4.07 15.71
C GLY A 32 -8.20 -3.11 14.91
N MET A 33 -8.47 -2.93 13.62
CA MET A 33 -7.78 -1.95 12.77
C MET A 33 -7.98 -0.52 13.27
N LEU A 34 -9.21 -0.15 13.66
CA LEU A 34 -9.51 1.16 14.24
C LEU A 34 -8.79 1.35 15.59
N ILE A 35 -8.82 0.36 16.48
CA ILE A 35 -8.13 0.42 17.79
C ILE A 35 -6.63 0.60 17.60
N LEU A 36 -6.03 -0.15 16.66
CA LEU A 36 -4.62 0.00 16.32
C LEU A 36 -4.33 1.40 15.78
N PHE A 37 -5.19 1.91 14.89
CA PHE A 37 -5.06 3.26 14.32
C PHE A 37 -5.12 4.34 15.40
N PHE A 38 -6.10 4.30 16.30
CA PHE A 38 -6.17 5.23 17.43
C PHE A 38 -5.00 5.08 18.39
N SER A 39 -4.57 3.86 18.72
CA SER A 39 -3.41 3.63 19.59
C SER A 39 -2.11 4.19 18.99
N LEU A 40 -1.98 4.13 17.67
CA LEU A 40 -0.87 4.71 16.92
C LEU A 40 -0.97 6.25 16.89
N TYR A 41 -2.18 6.77 16.72
CA TYR A 41 -2.46 8.21 16.71
C TYR A 41 -2.17 8.88 18.06
N THR A 42 -2.58 8.26 19.17
CA THR A 42 -2.30 8.75 20.54
C THR A 42 -0.83 8.52 20.95
N GLY A 43 -0.05 7.79 20.14
CA GLY A 43 1.37 7.52 20.41
C GLY A 43 1.63 6.52 21.54
N VAL A 44 0.58 5.87 22.06
CA VAL A 44 0.66 4.79 23.07
C VAL A 44 1.46 3.62 22.50
N ILE A 45 1.27 3.33 21.22
CA ILE A 45 2.02 2.32 20.48
C ILE A 45 2.86 3.03 19.43
N LYS A 46 4.20 2.94 19.55
CA LYS A 46 5.11 3.48 18.54
C LYS A 46 5.11 2.57 17.31
N LEU A 47 5.08 3.14 16.10
CA LEU A 47 5.23 2.42 14.82
C LEU A 47 6.36 1.38 14.85
N ASN A 48 7.52 1.78 15.39
CA ASN A 48 8.72 0.94 15.48
C ASN A 48 8.53 -0.35 16.33
N MET A 49 7.48 -0.42 17.17
CA MET A 49 7.14 -1.61 17.94
C MET A 49 6.41 -2.68 17.12
N ILE A 50 5.88 -2.35 15.94
CA ILE A 50 4.99 -3.20 15.15
C ILE A 50 5.51 -3.41 13.74
N ASP A 51 6.39 -2.53 13.28
CA ASP A 51 6.95 -2.47 11.92
C ASP A 51 7.55 -3.81 11.48
N LYS A 52 8.54 -4.32 12.22
CA LYS A 52 9.28 -5.53 11.83
C LYS A 52 8.42 -6.79 11.71
N ILE A 53 7.41 -6.95 12.58
CA ILE A 53 6.50 -8.11 12.50
C ILE A 53 5.47 -7.91 11.39
N SER A 54 5.03 -6.68 11.13
CA SER A 54 4.08 -6.38 10.06
C SER A 54 4.71 -6.65 8.69
N ASP A 55 5.96 -6.23 8.49
CA ASP A 55 6.74 -6.54 7.29
C ASP A 55 6.89 -8.05 7.10
N PHE A 56 7.26 -8.77 8.15
CA PHE A 56 7.39 -10.24 8.10
C PHE A 56 6.06 -10.94 7.76
N LEU A 57 4.94 -10.51 8.36
CA LEU A 57 3.61 -11.04 8.07
C LEU A 57 3.16 -10.73 6.64
N LEU A 58 3.49 -9.53 6.14
CA LEU A 58 3.13 -9.08 4.80
C LEU A 58 3.97 -9.80 3.73
N GLU A 59 5.26 -10.02 3.98
CA GLU A 59 6.15 -10.80 3.11
C GLU A 59 5.69 -12.25 3.00
N ASN A 60 5.19 -12.83 4.10
CA ASN A 60 4.65 -14.19 4.14
C ASN A 60 3.13 -14.26 3.95
N MET A 61 2.48 -13.20 3.47
CA MET A 61 1.02 -13.14 3.34
C MET A 61 0.46 -14.24 2.43
N ALA A 62 1.18 -14.55 1.34
CA ALA A 62 0.81 -15.64 0.42
C ALA A 62 0.79 -17.01 1.12
N PHE A 63 1.70 -17.26 2.06
CA PHE A 63 1.72 -18.49 2.85
C PHE A 63 0.51 -18.62 3.76
N PHE A 64 0.00 -17.52 4.34
CA PHE A 64 -1.23 -17.54 5.14
C PHE A 64 -2.50 -17.68 4.30
N PHE A 65 -2.47 -17.20 3.05
CA PHE A 65 -3.58 -17.40 2.12
C PHE A 65 -3.63 -18.80 1.53
N LEU A 66 -2.52 -19.51 1.46
CA LEU A 66 -2.47 -20.83 0.85
C LEU A 66 -3.38 -21.85 1.58
N PRO A 67 -3.36 -21.98 2.92
CA PRO A 67 -4.30 -22.83 3.65
C PRO A 67 -5.77 -22.38 3.50
N ALA A 68 -6.01 -21.06 3.54
CA ALA A 68 -7.37 -20.51 3.39
C ALA A 68 -7.94 -20.80 1.98
N GLY A 69 -7.12 -20.66 0.95
CA GLY A 69 -7.47 -20.99 -0.43
C GLY A 69 -7.63 -22.49 -0.66
N ALA A 70 -6.76 -23.32 -0.08
CA ALA A 70 -6.88 -24.77 -0.13
C ALA A 70 -8.16 -25.26 0.57
N SER A 71 -8.64 -24.57 1.60
CA SER A 71 -9.95 -24.86 2.21
C SER A 71 -11.11 -24.50 1.26
N LEU A 72 -11.00 -23.39 0.52
CA LEU A 72 -12.01 -22.98 -0.45
C LEU A 72 -12.14 -23.93 -1.65
N ILE A 73 -11.07 -24.60 -2.09
CA ILE A 73 -11.15 -25.53 -3.23
C ILE A 73 -12.08 -26.71 -2.94
N THR A 74 -12.18 -27.14 -1.68
CA THR A 74 -13.11 -28.20 -1.25
C THR A 74 -14.57 -27.76 -1.42
N CYS A 75 -14.86 -26.47 -1.22
CA CYS A 75 -16.18 -25.88 -1.47
C CYS A 75 -16.45 -25.58 -2.95
N PHE A 76 -15.42 -25.60 -3.79
CA PHE A 76 -15.53 -25.28 -5.23
C PHE A 76 -16.43 -26.27 -5.99
N ALA A 77 -16.58 -27.50 -5.47
CA ALA A 77 -17.53 -28.49 -5.99
C ALA A 77 -18.99 -28.01 -5.95
N LEU A 78 -19.36 -27.10 -5.03
CA LEU A 78 -20.70 -26.52 -4.98
C LEU A 78 -20.96 -25.46 -6.07
N LEU A 79 -19.91 -25.00 -6.75
CA LEU A 79 -19.95 -23.98 -7.80
C LEU A 79 -19.90 -24.58 -9.21
N GLU A 80 -19.80 -25.91 -9.31
CA GLU A 80 -19.72 -26.64 -10.58
C GLU A 80 -20.99 -26.36 -11.42
N GLY A 81 -20.83 -25.58 -12.50
CA GLY A 81 -21.93 -25.14 -13.37
C GLY A 81 -22.16 -23.63 -13.45
N LYS A 82 -21.56 -22.80 -12.58
CA LYS A 82 -21.69 -21.32 -12.63
C LYS A 82 -20.37 -20.55 -12.71
N MET A 83 -19.29 -21.23 -13.08
CA MET A 83 -17.96 -20.61 -13.16
C MET A 83 -17.90 -19.43 -14.13
N THR A 84 -18.61 -19.50 -15.25
CA THR A 84 -18.69 -18.41 -16.23
C THR A 84 -19.39 -17.18 -15.68
N ASP A 85 -20.49 -17.37 -14.93
CA ASP A 85 -21.25 -16.26 -14.33
C ASP A 85 -20.44 -15.57 -13.23
N ILE A 86 -19.73 -16.35 -12.40
CA ILE A 86 -18.89 -15.83 -11.31
C ILE A 86 -17.71 -15.02 -11.87
N LEU A 87 -17.08 -15.52 -12.93
CA LEU A 87 -15.95 -14.84 -13.55
C LEU A 87 -16.41 -13.57 -14.27
N ALA A 88 -17.54 -13.62 -14.97
CA ALA A 88 -18.15 -12.45 -15.59
C ALA A 88 -18.52 -11.38 -14.56
N VAL A 89 -19.26 -11.74 -13.49
CA VAL A 89 -19.66 -10.77 -12.46
C VAL A 89 -18.44 -10.20 -11.72
N SER A 90 -17.42 -11.00 -11.42
CA SER A 90 -16.20 -10.52 -10.75
C SER A 90 -15.45 -9.50 -11.61
N LEU A 91 -15.30 -9.74 -12.91
CA LEU A 91 -14.66 -8.80 -13.82
C LEU A 91 -15.48 -7.51 -13.93
N ILE A 92 -16.78 -7.63 -14.21
CA ILE A 92 -17.69 -6.49 -14.36
C ILE A 92 -17.72 -5.65 -13.08
N SER A 93 -17.86 -6.27 -11.91
CA SER A 93 -17.83 -5.58 -10.61
C SER A 93 -16.49 -4.89 -10.37
N THR A 94 -15.37 -5.50 -10.74
CA THR A 94 -14.05 -4.86 -10.61
C THR A 94 -13.97 -3.58 -11.44
N PHE A 95 -14.37 -3.63 -12.72
CA PHE A 95 -14.42 -2.45 -13.58
C PHE A 95 -15.36 -1.37 -13.04
N ILE A 96 -16.54 -1.75 -12.57
CA ILE A 96 -17.50 -0.82 -11.97
C ILE A 96 -16.91 -0.17 -10.72
N ILE A 97 -16.32 -0.94 -9.81
CA ILE A 97 -15.70 -0.42 -8.58
C ILE A 97 -14.57 0.55 -8.92
N LEU A 98 -13.72 0.22 -9.90
CA LEU A 98 -12.65 1.10 -10.34
C LEU A 98 -13.19 2.40 -10.95
N ALA A 99 -14.22 2.32 -11.81
CA ALA A 99 -14.86 3.49 -12.42
C ALA A 99 -15.52 4.39 -11.37
N VAL A 100 -16.32 3.80 -10.46
CA VAL A 100 -17.00 4.53 -9.38
C VAL A 100 -15.99 5.15 -8.42
N THR A 101 -14.94 4.42 -8.03
CA THR A 101 -13.87 4.94 -7.17
C THR A 101 -13.13 6.09 -7.85
N GLY A 102 -12.79 5.93 -9.14
CA GLY A 102 -12.17 6.99 -9.94
C GLY A 102 -13.04 8.25 -10.04
N LEU A 103 -14.32 8.11 -10.39
CA LEU A 103 -15.27 9.22 -10.42
C LEU A 103 -15.44 9.86 -9.04
N THR A 104 -15.53 9.05 -7.98
CA THR A 104 -15.67 9.57 -6.60
C THR A 104 -14.46 10.40 -6.22
N VAL A 105 -13.25 9.92 -6.49
CA VAL A 105 -12.02 10.67 -6.26
C VAL A 105 -11.99 11.94 -7.10
N GLU A 106 -12.41 11.89 -8.37
CA GLU A 106 -12.46 13.07 -9.24
C GLU A 106 -13.48 14.11 -8.74
N LEU A 107 -14.67 13.67 -8.32
CA LEU A 107 -15.72 14.51 -7.76
C LEU A 107 -15.28 15.15 -6.44
N VAL A 108 -14.72 14.36 -5.52
CA VAL A 108 -14.17 14.84 -4.25
C VAL A 108 -13.03 15.81 -4.54
N GLN A 109 -12.09 15.47 -5.44
CA GLN A 109 -11.03 16.39 -5.83
C GLN A 109 -11.59 17.67 -6.45
N ARG A 110 -12.65 17.61 -7.25
CA ARG A 110 -13.28 18.81 -7.83
C ARG A 110 -13.99 19.66 -6.78
N PHE A 111 -14.59 19.03 -5.77
CA PHE A 111 -15.23 19.69 -4.64
C PHE A 111 -14.21 20.33 -3.68
N PHE A 112 -13.07 19.67 -3.45
CA PHE A 112 -11.98 20.14 -2.60
C PHE A 112 -10.88 20.93 -3.37
N ARG A 113 -10.95 21.05 -4.71
CA ARG A 113 -9.98 21.85 -5.51
C ARG A 113 -10.26 23.35 -5.40
N ARG A 114 -9.82 23.89 -4.28
CA ARG A 114 -8.82 24.97 -4.28
C ARG A 114 -7.44 24.31 -4.07
N LYS A 115 -6.67 24.23 -5.17
CA LYS A 115 -5.25 23.81 -5.35
C LYS A 115 -5.01 22.34 -5.80
N PRO A 116 -4.43 22.14 -7.01
CA PRO A 116 -4.09 20.81 -7.53
C PRO A 116 -2.83 20.24 -6.87
N VAL A 117 -2.89 18.98 -6.43
CA VAL A 117 -1.71 18.16 -6.09
C VAL A 117 -0.98 17.81 -7.39
N LYS A 118 -0.12 18.72 -7.84
CA LYS A 118 0.92 18.50 -8.85
C LYS A 118 2.27 18.09 -8.19
N ARG A 119 2.29 17.27 -7.13
CA ARG A 119 3.56 16.98 -6.41
C ARG A 119 4.30 15.72 -6.85
N ALA A 120 3.65 14.74 -7.51
CA ALA A 120 4.36 13.54 -7.98
C ALA A 120 5.21 13.79 -9.25
N CYS A 121 4.66 14.46 -10.27
CA CYS A 121 5.39 14.81 -11.49
C CYS A 121 6.51 15.86 -11.24
N GLN A 122 6.43 16.63 -10.14
CA GLN A 122 7.49 17.59 -9.77
C GLN A 122 8.72 16.89 -9.18
N ILE A 123 8.55 15.83 -8.37
CA ILE A 123 9.69 15.12 -7.77
C ILE A 123 10.50 14.38 -8.84
N GLU A 124 9.83 13.73 -9.80
CA GLU A 124 10.48 13.07 -10.94
C GLU A 124 11.22 14.09 -11.85
N ASN A 125 10.61 15.25 -12.12
CA ASN A 125 11.25 16.30 -12.92
C ASN A 125 12.43 16.98 -12.21
N ILE A 126 12.39 17.17 -10.88
CA ILE A 126 13.52 17.74 -10.12
C ILE A 126 14.71 16.77 -10.12
N GLY A 127 14.47 15.46 -9.91
CA GLY A 127 15.52 14.44 -9.97
C GLY A 127 16.16 14.33 -11.36
N ASN A 128 15.34 14.33 -12.42
CA ASN A 128 15.84 14.28 -13.80
C ASN A 128 16.64 15.54 -14.19
N LYS A 129 16.27 16.74 -13.69
CA LYS A 129 17.00 17.99 -13.97
C LYS A 129 18.37 18.04 -13.26
N ALA A 130 18.50 17.46 -12.06
CA ALA A 130 19.79 17.37 -11.37
C ALA A 130 20.77 16.45 -12.12
N ASN A 131 20.29 15.26 -12.51
CA ASN A 131 21.11 14.27 -13.23
C ASN A 131 21.61 14.81 -14.58
N ASN A 132 20.74 15.43 -15.38
CA ASN A 132 21.14 16.01 -16.67
C ASN A 132 22.17 17.15 -16.54
N ASN A 133 22.10 17.95 -15.47
CA ASN A 133 23.04 19.05 -15.23
C ASN A 133 24.41 18.59 -14.67
N GLU A 134 24.50 17.40 -14.07
CA GLU A 134 25.78 16.78 -13.71
C GLU A 134 26.42 16.07 -14.90
N SER A 135 25.62 15.36 -15.70
CA SER A 135 26.09 14.69 -16.91
C SER A 135 26.69 15.68 -17.92
N GLY A 136 26.04 16.82 -18.16
CA GLY A 136 26.58 17.86 -19.04
C GLY A 136 27.78 18.65 -18.50
N ARG A 137 28.06 18.61 -17.18
CA ARG A 137 29.22 19.28 -16.56
C ARG A 137 30.47 18.41 -16.57
N ASN A 138 30.34 17.09 -16.40
CA ASN A 138 31.50 16.20 -16.39
C ASN A 138 32.16 16.04 -17.78
N THR A 139 31.39 16.09 -18.87
CA THR A 139 32.00 15.98 -20.21
C THR A 139 32.82 17.23 -20.59
N LYS A 140 32.41 18.42 -20.16
CA LYS A 140 33.13 19.67 -20.47
C LYS A 140 34.41 19.85 -19.65
N SER A 141 34.45 19.38 -18.40
CA SER A 141 35.62 19.53 -17.52
C SER A 141 36.74 18.52 -17.81
N VAL A 142 36.40 17.33 -18.36
CA VAL A 142 37.40 16.35 -18.80
C VAL A 142 38.02 16.77 -20.13
N HIS A 143 37.22 17.26 -21.09
CA HIS A 143 37.76 17.65 -22.40
C HIS A 143 38.61 18.93 -22.36
N ALA A 144 38.34 19.86 -21.43
CA ALA A 144 39.19 21.04 -21.21
C ALA A 144 40.53 20.72 -20.49
N ARG A 145 40.65 19.56 -19.84
CA ARG A 145 41.92 19.09 -19.24
C ARG A 145 42.80 18.35 -20.24
N GLU A 146 42.22 17.73 -21.27
CA GLU A 146 42.98 17.08 -22.35
C GLU A 146 43.64 18.12 -23.27
N ASN A 147 42.89 19.12 -23.76
CA ASN A 147 43.39 20.13 -24.70
C ASN A 147 44.49 21.05 -24.13
N ARG A 148 44.61 21.16 -22.79
CA ARG A 148 45.67 21.93 -22.14
C ARG A 148 46.98 21.13 -21.96
N ARG A 149 46.99 19.83 -22.24
CA ARG A 149 48.22 19.02 -22.26
C ARG A 149 48.88 18.97 -23.63
N GLU A 150 48.12 19.19 -24.72
CA GLU A 150 48.67 19.23 -26.08
C GLU A 150 49.31 20.58 -26.46
N GLU A 151 48.94 21.70 -25.83
CA GLU A 151 49.57 23.02 -26.07
C GLU A 151 50.93 23.24 -25.36
N VAL A 152 51.47 22.24 -24.66
CA VAL A 152 52.72 22.35 -23.89
C VAL A 152 53.85 21.48 -24.47
N ILE A 153 53.73 21.02 -25.72
CA ILE A 153 54.78 20.27 -26.43
C ILE A 153 55.12 20.98 -27.74
#